data_AF-A0A7C1PWC4-F1
#
_entry.id   AF-A0A7C1PWC4-F1
#
_cell.length_a   1.000
_cell.length_b   1.000
_cell.length_c   1.000
_cell.angle_alpha   90.00
_cell.angle_beta   90.00
_cell.angle_gamma   90.00
#
_symmetry.space_group_name_H-M   'P 1'
#
loop_
_entity.id
_entity.type
_entity.pdbx_description
1 polymer ?
#
loop_
_entity_poly.entity_id
_entity_poly.type
_entity_poly.pdbx_seq_one_letter_code
_entity_poly.pdbx_strand_id
1 'polypeptide(L)'
;MISEAFKIDVYHYNLFIVISRKDRDNIINLEKELRRLNLPDDFISETLKNFDNGGWGGQYIICESSRSACIEIHNCDKAWKIADVLTHEMDHVRGFIVKKHGLKGPEASAYLAGFIGRKLLPLVLRMK
;
A
#
# COMPACT_ATOMS: atom_id res chain seq x y z
N MET A 1 -6.59 -11.86 -5.93
CA MET A 1 -6.06 -10.86 -4.98
C MET A 1 -4.66 -11.26 -4.55
N ILE A 2 -3.68 -10.37 -4.69
CA ILE A 2 -2.36 -10.55 -4.08
C ILE A 2 -2.31 -9.57 -2.91
N SER A 3 -2.15 -10.09 -1.69
CA SER A 3 -1.93 -9.28 -0.48
C SER A 3 -0.56 -9.59 0.10
N GLU A 4 0.22 -8.54 0.35
CA GLU A 4 1.50 -8.65 1.04
C GLU A 4 1.52 -7.66 2.21
N ALA A 5 2.18 -8.06 3.29
CA ALA A 5 2.34 -7.24 4.49
C ALA A 5 3.81 -7.18 4.87
N PHE A 6 4.32 -5.97 5.07
CA PHE A 6 5.71 -5.72 5.43
C PHE A 6 5.79 -4.74 6.59
N LYS A 7 6.70 -5.00 7.53
CA LYS A 7 7.02 -4.03 8.57
C LYS A 7 8.20 -3.17 8.12
N ILE A 8 8.03 -1.85 8.12
CA ILE A 8 9.12 -0.89 7.92
C ILE A 8 9.78 -0.67 9.27
N ASP A 9 10.80 -1.47 9.57
CA ASP A 9 11.36 -1.58 10.93
C ASP A 9 11.87 -0.25 11.52
N VAL A 10 12.46 0.61 10.70
CA VAL A 10 13.08 1.88 11.16
C VAL A 10 12.03 2.90 11.62
N TYR A 11 10.85 2.90 11.01
CA TYR A 11 9.78 3.87 11.31
C TYR A 11 8.58 3.23 11.99
N HIS A 12 8.63 1.90 12.20
CA HIS A 12 7.59 1.10 12.83
C HIS A 12 6.21 1.24 12.17
N TYR A 13 6.19 1.35 10.84
CA TYR A 13 4.96 1.31 10.05
C TYR A 13 4.70 -0.11 9.51
N ASN A 14 3.44 -0.53 9.53
CA ASN A 14 2.99 -1.72 8.81
C ASN A 14 2.51 -1.30 7.42
N LEU A 15 3.17 -1.77 6.38
CA LEU A 15 2.79 -1.55 4.99
C LEU A 15 2.02 -2.76 4.47
N PHE A 16 0.80 -2.52 4.02
CA PHE A 16 -0.07 -3.48 3.38
C PHE A 16 -0.20 -3.13 1.92
N ILE A 17 -0.06 -4.12 1.05
CA ILE A 17 -0.22 -3.96 -0.39
C ILE A 17 -1.31 -4.89 -0.83
N VAL A 18 -2.33 -4.31 -1.44
CA VAL A 18 -3.50 -5.01 -1.95
C VAL A 18 -3.54 -4.78 -3.44
N ILE A 19 -3.39 -5.86 -4.21
CA ILE A 19 -3.50 -5.82 -5.66
C ILE A 19 -4.76 -6.56 -6.04
N SER A 20 -5.69 -5.78 -6.57
CA SER A 20 -7.07 -6.20 -6.74
C SER A 20 -7.58 -5.81 -8.11
N ARG A 21 -8.34 -6.72 -8.74
CA ARG A 21 -9.23 -6.32 -9.82
C ARG A 21 -10.51 -5.82 -9.18
N LYS A 22 -11.14 -4.81 -9.77
CA LYS A 22 -12.43 -4.29 -9.29
C LYS A 22 -13.51 -5.36 -9.51
N ASP A 23 -13.60 -6.31 -8.58
CA ASP A 23 -14.63 -7.33 -8.51
C ASP A 23 -15.16 -7.45 -7.07
N ARG A 24 -16.40 -7.90 -6.94
CA ARG A 24 -17.13 -7.91 -5.67
C ARG A 24 -16.52 -8.88 -4.64
N ASP A 25 -15.93 -9.97 -5.11
CA ASP A 25 -15.28 -10.98 -4.27
C ASP A 25 -14.00 -10.44 -3.65
N ASN A 26 -13.24 -9.60 -4.36
CA ASN A 26 -12.05 -8.97 -3.84
C ASN A 26 -12.37 -7.90 -2.77
N ILE A 27 -13.51 -7.21 -2.84
CA ILE A 27 -13.93 -6.25 -1.79
C ILE A 27 -14.16 -6.98 -0.46
N ILE A 28 -14.87 -8.10 -0.50
CA ILE A 28 -15.15 -8.91 0.70
C ILE A 28 -13.83 -9.47 1.27
N ASN A 29 -12.92 -9.92 0.41
CA ASN A 29 -11.62 -10.43 0.85
C ASN A 29 -10.73 -9.33 1.42
N LEU A 30 -10.78 -8.11 0.85
CA LEU A 30 -10.09 -6.93 1.38
C LEU A 30 -10.59 -6.57 2.78
N GLU A 31 -11.90 -6.49 3.00
CA GLU A 31 -12.45 -6.19 4.33
C GLU A 31 -11.99 -7.22 5.37
N LYS A 32 -12.04 -8.52 5.05
CA LYS A 32 -11.57 -9.59 5.94
C LYS A 32 -10.10 -9.43 6.31
N GLU A 33 -9.25 -9.10 5.35
CA GLU A 33 -7.83 -8.88 5.58
C GLU A 33 -7.58 -7.65 6.46
N LEU A 34 -8.23 -6.52 6.18
CA LEU A 34 -8.07 -5.30 6.99
C LEU A 34 -8.54 -5.51 8.45
N ARG A 35 -9.63 -6.26 8.65
CA ARG A 35 -10.11 -6.66 9.99
C ARG A 35 -9.14 -7.60 10.70
N ARG A 36 -8.55 -8.57 9.98
CA ARG A 36 -7.53 -9.48 10.53
C ARG A 36 -6.30 -8.72 11.05
N LEU A 37 -5.99 -7.59 10.43
CA LEU A 37 -4.89 -6.72 10.81
C LEU A 37 -5.22 -5.79 11.99
N ASN A 38 -6.43 -5.91 12.56
CA ASN A 38 -6.90 -5.12 13.69
C ASN A 38 -6.80 -3.59 13.42
N LEU A 39 -7.14 -3.19 12.20
CA LEU A 39 -7.17 -1.79 11.80
C LEU A 39 -8.44 -1.10 12.30
N PRO A 40 -8.41 0.21 12.57
CA PRO A 40 -9.59 0.96 12.99
C PRO A 40 -10.75 0.90 12.00
N ASP A 41 -12.00 0.82 12.47
CA ASP A 41 -13.18 0.67 11.61
C ASP A 41 -13.38 1.87 10.66
N ASP A 42 -13.02 3.08 11.08
CA ASP A 42 -13.02 4.28 10.24
C ASP A 42 -12.02 4.14 9.08
N PHE A 43 -10.82 3.61 9.35
CA PHE A 43 -9.83 3.30 8.31
C PHE A 43 -10.34 2.23 7.34
N ILE A 44 -10.94 1.15 7.86
CA ILE A 44 -11.50 0.08 7.03
C ILE A 44 -12.62 0.65 6.14
N SER A 45 -13.52 1.44 6.70
CA SER A 45 -14.63 2.06 5.99
C SER A 45 -14.14 3.01 4.88
N GLU A 46 -13.17 3.87 5.18
CA GLU A 46 -12.56 4.76 4.19
C GLU A 46 -11.86 3.98 3.07
N THR A 47 -11.14 2.92 3.42
CA THR A 47 -10.46 2.04 2.49
C THR A 47 -11.44 1.39 1.51
N LEU A 48 -12.50 0.77 2.02
CA LEU A 48 -13.52 0.12 1.20
C LEU A 48 -14.30 1.12 0.33
N LYS A 49 -14.62 2.30 0.88
CA LYS A 49 -15.30 3.36 0.12
C LYS A 49 -14.44 3.86 -1.04
N ASN A 50 -13.15 4.08 -0.80
CA ASN A 50 -12.23 4.55 -1.82
C ASN A 50 -11.99 3.47 -2.89
N PHE A 51 -11.90 2.21 -2.49
CA PHE A 51 -11.86 1.05 -3.40
C PHE A 51 -13.07 1.03 -4.34
N ASP A 52 -14.28 1.18 -3.79
CA ASP A 52 -15.53 1.14 -4.56
C ASP A 52 -15.67 2.32 -5.52
N ASN A 53 -15.22 3.51 -5.10
CA ASN A 53 -15.22 4.73 -5.92
C ASN A 53 -14.26 4.63 -7.12
N GLY A 54 -13.25 3.76 -7.08
CA GLY A 54 -12.40 3.43 -8.23
C GLY A 54 -11.50 4.58 -8.69
N GLY A 55 -10.52 4.93 -7.86
CA GLY A 55 -9.41 5.82 -8.27
C GLY A 55 -8.70 5.35 -9.55
N TRP A 56 -8.00 6.28 -10.21
CA TRP A 56 -7.26 5.99 -11.44
C TRP A 56 -5.96 5.25 -11.12
N GLY A 57 -5.95 3.92 -11.32
CA GLY A 57 -4.75 3.09 -11.29
C GLY A 57 -4.39 2.54 -9.92
N GLY A 58 -4.46 3.35 -8.86
CA GLY A 58 -4.19 2.94 -7.48
C GLY A 58 -4.48 4.03 -6.47
N GLN A 59 -4.24 3.73 -5.19
CA GLN A 59 -4.34 4.67 -4.08
C GLN A 59 -3.51 4.21 -2.89
N TYR A 60 -3.14 5.15 -2.02
CA TYR A 60 -2.55 4.90 -0.72
C TYR A 60 -3.42 5.49 0.39
N ILE A 61 -3.42 4.83 1.55
CA ILE A 61 -4.19 5.23 2.73
C ILE A 61 -3.30 5.03 3.94
N ILE A 62 -3.27 5.99 4.85
CA ILE A 62 -2.39 5.95 6.02
C ILE A 62 -3.21 6.13 7.29
N CYS A 63 -3.09 5.16 8.20
CA CYS A 63 -3.62 5.21 9.55
C CYS A 63 -2.50 5.56 10.52
N GLU A 64 -2.50 6.78 11.05
CA GLU A 64 -1.48 7.20 12.01
C GLU A 64 -1.58 6.48 13.35
N SER A 65 -2.79 6.26 13.86
CA SER A 65 -3.02 5.66 15.18
C SER A 65 -2.50 4.23 15.27
N SER A 66 -2.67 3.44 14.20
CA SER A 66 -2.15 2.07 14.10
C SER A 66 -0.78 1.99 13.43
N ARG A 67 -0.19 3.12 13.00
CA ARG A 67 1.01 3.20 12.17
C ARG A 67 0.94 2.23 10.99
N SER A 68 -0.15 2.30 10.23
CA SER A 68 -0.38 1.41 9.10
C SER A 68 -0.52 2.22 7.82
N ALA A 69 -0.03 1.68 6.71
CA ALA A 69 -0.24 2.19 5.37
C ALA A 69 -0.81 1.07 4.51
N CYS A 70 -1.86 1.34 3.75
CA CYS A 70 -2.41 0.45 2.75
C CYS A 70 -2.16 1.07 1.37
N ILE A 71 -1.65 0.28 0.44
CA ILE A 71 -1.60 0.63 -0.98
C ILE A 71 -2.52 -0.32 -1.71
N GLU A 72 -3.40 0.25 -2.51
CA GLU A 72 -4.31 -0.49 -3.36
C GLU A 72 -4.02 -0.20 -4.82
N ILE A 73 -4.03 -1.24 -5.63
CA ILE A 73 -3.85 -1.13 -7.07
C ILE A 73 -5.08 -1.69 -7.74
N HIS A 74 -5.71 -0.87 -8.59
CA HIS A 74 -6.97 -1.17 -9.27
C HIS A 74 -6.78 -1.17 -10.78
N ASN A 75 -7.56 -1.99 -11.49
CA ASN A 75 -7.69 -1.93 -12.95
C ASN A 75 -6.36 -2.01 -13.75
N CYS A 76 -5.33 -2.61 -13.17
CA CYS A 76 -4.06 -2.86 -13.84
C CYS A 76 -3.98 -4.31 -14.31
N ASP A 77 -3.91 -4.50 -15.62
CA ASP A 77 -3.90 -5.81 -16.29
C ASP A 77 -2.49 -6.25 -16.70
N LYS A 78 -1.53 -5.32 -16.72
CA LYS A 78 -0.15 -5.55 -17.14
C LYS A 78 0.81 -5.36 -15.97
N ALA A 79 1.77 -6.27 -15.83
CA ALA A 79 2.77 -6.24 -14.76
C ALA A 79 3.52 -4.90 -14.67
N TRP A 80 3.87 -4.31 -15.81
CA TRP A 80 4.56 -3.01 -15.84
C TRP A 80 3.68 -1.86 -15.33
N LYS A 81 2.35 -1.88 -15.59
CA LYS A 81 1.42 -0.88 -15.06
C LYS A 81 1.26 -1.02 -13.56
N ILE A 82 1.16 -2.26 -13.08
CA ILE A 82 1.11 -2.54 -11.64
C ILE A 82 2.38 -2.00 -10.98
N ALA A 83 3.56 -2.26 -11.55
CA ALA A 83 4.82 -1.75 -11.03
C ALA A 83 4.89 -0.22 -11.01
N ASP A 84 4.40 0.44 -12.07
CA ASP A 84 4.40 1.90 -12.18
C ASP A 84 3.47 2.56 -11.13
N VAL A 85 2.23 2.09 -11.04
CA VAL A 85 1.28 2.54 -10.01
C VAL A 85 1.83 2.27 -8.62
N LEU A 86 2.33 1.06 -8.38
CA LEU A 86 2.87 0.69 -7.08
C LEU A 86 4.01 1.62 -6.66
N THR A 87 4.89 1.96 -7.61
CA THR A 87 5.99 2.90 -7.37
C THR A 87 5.46 4.28 -7.03
N HIS A 88 4.44 4.77 -7.75
CA HIS A 88 3.80 6.05 -7.50
C HIS A 88 3.16 6.12 -6.10
N GLU A 89 2.33 5.14 -5.73
CA GLU A 89 1.67 5.10 -4.43
C GLU A 89 2.66 4.96 -3.26
N MET A 90 3.76 4.25 -3.49
CA MET A 90 4.83 4.11 -2.51
C MET A 90 5.58 5.40 -2.25
N ASP A 91 5.75 6.24 -3.27
CA ASP A 91 6.38 7.55 -3.13
C ASP A 91 5.55 8.48 -2.23
N HIS A 92 4.22 8.35 -2.26
CA HIS A 92 3.35 9.05 -1.32
C HIS A 92 3.51 8.56 0.13
N VAL A 93 3.52 7.24 0.35
CA VAL A 93 3.77 6.66 1.69
C VAL A 93 5.14 7.08 2.24
N ARG A 94 6.17 7.03 1.40
CA ARG A 94 7.51 7.50 1.74
C ARG A 94 7.49 8.98 2.12
N GLY A 95 6.89 9.82 1.27
CA GLY A 95 6.79 11.26 1.49
C GLY A 95 6.08 11.59 2.81
N PHE A 96 5.02 10.85 3.13
CA PHE A 96 4.31 10.97 4.40
C PHE A 96 5.21 10.63 5.60
N ILE A 97 5.85 9.46 5.60
CA ILE A 97 6.73 9.02 6.71
C ILE A 97 7.87 10.02 6.92
N VAL A 98 8.50 10.46 5.83
CA VAL A 98 9.58 11.45 5.85
C VAL A 98 9.12 12.76 6.48
N LYS A 99 7.97 13.29 6.04
CA LYS A 99 7.38 14.51 6.59
C LYS A 99 7.05 14.34 8.08
N LYS A 100 6.44 13.22 8.46
CA LYS A 100 5.99 12.95 9.83
C LYS A 100 7.15 12.87 10.82
N HIS A 101 8.26 12.23 10.42
CA HIS A 101 9.45 12.08 11.25
C HIS A 101 10.44 13.24 11.11
N GLY A 102 10.11 14.29 10.35
CA GLY A 102 10.98 15.44 10.16
C GLY A 102 12.32 15.10 9.50
N LEU A 103 12.35 14.05 8.67
CA LEU A 103 13.58 13.58 8.03
C LEU A 103 13.94 14.54 6.89
N LYS A 104 15.07 15.22 7.01
CA LYS A 104 15.53 16.22 6.02
C LYS A 104 16.61 15.70 5.08
N GLY A 105 17.01 14.43 5.23
CA GLY A 105 18.13 13.83 4.50
C GLY A 105 17.71 12.92 3.35
N PRO A 106 18.41 12.94 2.20
CA PRO A 106 18.17 12.02 1.08
C PRO A 106 18.37 10.54 1.48
N GLU A 107 19.17 10.27 2.51
CA GLU A 107 19.49 8.91 2.98
C GLU A 107 18.27 8.17 3.56
N ALA A 108 17.43 8.85 4.34
CA ALA A 108 16.20 8.27 4.87
C ALA A 108 15.20 7.93 3.76
N SER A 109 15.06 8.84 2.79
CA SER A 109 14.23 8.63 1.61
C SER A 109 14.74 7.48 0.74
N ALA A 110 16.07 7.40 0.54
CA ALA A 110 16.72 6.34 -0.21
C ALA A 110 16.62 4.98 0.50
N TYR A 111 16.74 4.94 1.83
CA TYR A 111 16.54 3.71 2.61
C TYR A 111 15.12 3.17 2.43
N LEU A 112 14.10 4.02 2.58
CA LEU A 112 12.70 3.64 2.38
C LEU A 112 12.48 3.12 0.97
N ALA A 113 12.93 3.85 -0.06
CA ALA A 113 12.82 3.44 -1.45
C ALA A 113 13.49 2.08 -1.71
N GLY A 114 14.70 1.86 -1.18
CA GLY A 114 15.42 0.60 -1.32
C GLY A 114 14.77 -0.56 -0.55
N PHE A 115 14.26 -0.32 0.66
CA PHE A 115 13.52 -1.32 1.43
C PHE A 115 12.27 -1.77 0.68
N ILE A 116 11.47 -0.81 0.24
CA ILE A 116 10.24 -1.02 -0.52
C ILE A 116 10.59 -1.81 -1.80
N GLY A 117 11.51 -1.31 -2.63
CA GLY A 117 11.88 -1.97 -3.89
C GLY A 117 12.27 -3.44 -3.73
N ARG A 118 13.02 -3.79 -2.68
CA ARG A 118 13.38 -5.20 -2.37
C ARG A 118 12.19 -6.08 -2.02
N LYS A 119 11.17 -5.53 -1.34
CA LYS A 119 9.95 -6.26 -1.00
C LYS A 119 9.01 -6.42 -2.20
N LEU A 120 9.02 -5.45 -3.11
CA LEU A 120 8.14 -5.42 -4.28
C LEU A 120 8.64 -6.20 -5.48
N LEU A 121 9.95 -6.25 -5.70
CA LEU A 121 10.52 -6.93 -6.87
C LEU A 121 10.03 -8.39 -7.01
N PRO A 122 10.00 -9.22 -5.95
CA PRO A 122 9.44 -10.56 -6.03
C PRO A 122 7.95 -10.58 -6.40
N LEU A 123 7.19 -9.58 -5.95
CA LEU A 123 5.77 -9.44 -6.21
C LEU A 123 5.50 -9.20 -7.71
N VAL A 124 6.22 -8.23 -8.28
CA VAL A 124 6.12 -7.88 -9.70
C VAL A 124 6.56 -9.04 -10.59
N LEU A 125 7.63 -9.75 -10.23
CA LEU A 125 8.12 -10.91 -11.00
C LEU A 125 7.16 -12.10 -11.01
N ARG A 126 6.26 -12.21 -10.03
CA ARG A 126 5.22 -13.26 -9.98
C ARG A 126 4.00 -12.93 -10.85
N MET A 127 3.83 -11.66 -11.22
CA MET A 127 2.75 -11.21 -12.09
C MET A 127 3.16 -11.43 -13.55
N LYS A 128 2.87 -12.63 -14.08
CA LYS A 128 2.97 -12.91 -15.51
C LYS A 128 1.76 -12.37 -16.26
#